data_AF-A0AAW0Y3S3-F1
#
_entry.id   AF-A0AAW0Y3S3-F1
#
_cell.length_a   1.000
_cell.length_b   1.000
_cell.length_c   1.000
_cell.angle_alpha   90.00
_cell.angle_beta   90.00
_cell.angle_gamma   90.00
#
_symmetry.space_group_name_H-M   'P 1'
#
loop_
_entity.id
_entity.type
_entity.pdbx_description
1 polymer ?
#
loop_
_entity_poly.entity_id
_entity_poly.type
_entity_poly.pdbx_seq_one_letter_code
_entity_poly.pdbx_strand_id
1 'polypeptide(L)'
;MKGLWLVFFCSLAAGGTSGRSSSRSSTPRASPVSNNELKQLTEELLTLDTGILQPSVSHQGHTSASATGDSASHPLIANVPREAVAKTTVQRMQRLLDNYEPRTTSTEVQTADELAEENSFLDAVMQTPLMKRLETFLQQKNLIRGGLRSTLKDIWFTLYRRGGRHVGSSGFEHVFVGELKDGKVAGFHNWLNFRKEELEGDLDYKGFIRFIDLNGKGQIVKLRFEWLNEAKPVGTVFIGTTPELEMALYTLCFLVRPDSSCQVQLAGKKFSIQTWTFTSGGKKVIGSAYPNI
;
A
#
# COMPACT_ATOMS: atom_id res chain seq x y z
N MET A 1 -33.97 -23.93 -13.93
CA MET A 1 -33.82 -22.90 -14.98
C MET A 1 -33.70 -21.56 -14.29
N LYS A 2 -32.46 -21.08 -14.10
CA LYS A 2 -32.19 -19.80 -13.42
C LYS A 2 -31.78 -18.79 -14.48
N GLY A 3 -32.60 -17.75 -14.65
CA GLY A 3 -32.39 -16.66 -15.58
C GLY A 3 -31.27 -15.74 -15.11
N LEU A 4 -30.30 -15.56 -15.98
CA LEU A 4 -29.12 -14.73 -15.85
C LEU A 4 -29.52 -13.27 -16.17
N TRP A 5 -29.48 -12.36 -15.19
CA TRP A 5 -29.58 -10.92 -15.46
C TRP A 5 -28.18 -10.33 -15.62
N LEU A 6 -27.73 -10.20 -16.87
CA LEU A 6 -26.68 -9.27 -17.25
C LEU A 6 -27.27 -7.85 -17.21
N VAL A 7 -26.73 -6.98 -16.36
CA VAL A 7 -26.96 -5.53 -16.50
C VAL A 7 -25.79 -4.96 -17.29
N PHE A 8 -26.05 -4.71 -18.58
CA PHE A 8 -25.24 -3.86 -19.45
C PHE A 8 -25.45 -2.39 -19.03
N PHE A 9 -24.37 -1.66 -18.75
CA PHE A 9 -24.42 -0.20 -18.75
C PHE A 9 -24.41 0.29 -20.20
N CYS A 10 -25.58 0.74 -20.66
CA CYS A 10 -25.73 1.42 -21.95
C CYS A 10 -25.47 2.92 -21.77
N SER A 11 -24.65 3.45 -22.68
CA SER A 11 -24.26 4.85 -22.80
C SER A 11 -25.43 5.68 -23.33
N LEU A 12 -25.74 6.81 -22.69
CA LEU A 12 -26.67 7.81 -23.21
C LEU A 12 -25.89 9.08 -23.54
N ALA A 13 -25.72 9.30 -24.85
CA ALA A 13 -25.29 10.56 -25.42
C ALA A 13 -26.48 11.52 -25.52
N ALA A 14 -26.32 12.73 -24.99
CA ALA A 14 -27.18 13.87 -25.30
C ALA A 14 -26.29 15.01 -25.79
N GLY A 15 -26.60 15.52 -26.99
CA GLY A 15 -25.84 16.55 -27.67
C GLY A 15 -26.03 17.94 -27.08
N GLY A 16 -24.94 18.71 -27.08
CA GLY A 16 -24.90 20.14 -26.82
C GLY A 16 -23.78 20.77 -27.64
N THR A 17 -24.10 21.83 -28.37
CA THR A 17 -23.19 22.58 -29.22
C THR A 17 -22.33 23.57 -28.42
N SER A 18 -21.07 23.72 -28.79
CA SER A 18 -20.24 24.96 -28.78
C SER A 18 -18.77 24.71 -28.42
N GLY A 19 -17.88 25.48 -29.06
CA GLY A 19 -16.51 25.75 -28.57
C GLY A 19 -15.43 24.82 -29.09
N ARG A 20 -14.83 25.17 -30.24
CA ARG A 20 -13.56 24.60 -30.70
C ARG A 20 -12.43 25.11 -29.79
N SER A 21 -12.23 24.47 -28.64
CA SER A 21 -11.01 24.67 -27.84
C SER A 21 -9.94 23.71 -28.34
N SER A 22 -8.82 24.26 -28.79
CA SER A 22 -7.64 23.48 -29.14
C SER A 22 -7.02 22.92 -27.86
N SER A 23 -7.40 21.69 -27.50
CA SER A 23 -6.69 20.93 -26.48
C SER A 23 -5.27 20.64 -27.00
N ARG A 24 -4.29 21.39 -26.50
CA ARG A 24 -2.89 21.00 -26.60
C ARG A 24 -2.78 19.63 -25.93
N SER A 25 -2.58 18.59 -26.73
CA SER A 25 -2.15 17.28 -26.25
C SER A 25 -0.79 17.47 -25.59
N SER A 26 -0.78 17.58 -24.27
CA SER A 26 0.45 17.44 -23.51
C SER A 26 0.84 15.98 -23.61
N THR A 27 1.81 15.68 -24.47
CA THR A 27 2.51 14.41 -24.47
C THR A 27 3.00 14.16 -23.04
N PRO A 28 2.72 12.99 -22.43
CA PRO A 28 3.23 12.68 -21.10
C PRO A 28 4.74 12.81 -21.15
N ARG A 29 5.30 13.71 -20.32
CA ARG A 29 6.75 13.86 -20.21
C ARG A 29 7.29 12.50 -19.80
N ALA A 30 8.15 11.92 -20.64
CA ALA A 30 8.77 10.63 -20.34
C ALA A 30 9.41 10.72 -18.95
N SER A 31 9.08 9.75 -18.09
CA SER A 31 9.59 9.77 -16.71
C SER A 31 11.12 9.70 -16.72
N PRO A 32 11.81 10.47 -15.87
CA PRO A 32 13.28 10.59 -15.89
C PRO A 32 14.01 9.32 -15.43
N VAL A 33 13.29 8.25 -15.08
CA VAL A 33 13.83 6.98 -14.62
C VAL A 33 13.31 5.86 -15.50
N SER A 34 14.21 5.10 -16.12
CA SER A 34 13.87 3.95 -16.95
C SER A 34 13.37 2.75 -16.11
N ASN A 35 12.68 1.80 -16.75
CA ASN A 35 12.26 0.59 -16.06
C ASN A 35 13.45 -0.26 -15.58
N ASN A 36 14.58 -0.24 -16.29
CA ASN A 36 15.78 -0.97 -15.87
C ASN A 36 16.41 -0.36 -14.62
N GLU A 37 16.48 0.98 -14.54
CA GLU A 37 16.93 1.67 -13.32
C GLU A 37 16.00 1.41 -12.13
N LEU A 38 14.68 1.40 -12.34
CA LEU A 38 13.72 1.02 -11.29
C LEU A 38 14.00 -0.39 -10.74
N LYS A 39 14.17 -1.38 -11.63
CA LYS A 39 14.47 -2.76 -11.23
C LYS A 39 15.81 -2.86 -10.51
N GLN A 40 16.85 -2.19 -11.00
CA GLN A 40 18.18 -2.19 -10.35
C GLN A 40 18.13 -1.55 -8.97
N LEU A 41 17.48 -0.39 -8.84
CA LEU A 41 17.35 0.30 -7.56
C LEU A 41 16.53 -0.54 -6.56
N THR A 42 15.41 -1.13 -7.00
CA THR A 42 14.57 -1.91 -6.08
C THR A 42 15.26 -3.19 -5.57
N GLU A 43 16.09 -3.84 -6.39
CA GLU A 43 16.99 -4.91 -5.93
C GLU A 43 18.02 -4.40 -4.91
N GLU A 44 18.62 -3.24 -5.17
CA GLU A 44 19.59 -2.64 -4.24
C GLU A 44 18.94 -2.25 -2.90
N LEU A 45 17.72 -1.72 -2.93
CA LEU A 45 16.97 -1.42 -1.70
C LEU A 45 16.69 -2.69 -0.89
N LEU A 46 16.40 -3.81 -1.55
CA LEU A 46 16.24 -5.11 -0.90
C LEU A 46 17.53 -5.61 -0.27
N THR A 47 18.68 -5.44 -0.93
CA THR A 47 19.97 -5.88 -0.37
C THR A 47 20.39 -5.06 0.85
N LEU A 48 19.98 -3.79 0.90
CA LEU A 48 20.19 -2.88 2.03
C LEU A 48 19.18 -3.07 3.17
N ASP A 49 18.12 -3.86 2.97
CA ASP A 49 17.16 -4.17 4.02
C ASP A 49 17.70 -5.29 4.93
N THR A 50 18.19 -4.89 6.11
CA THR A 50 18.78 -5.78 7.11
C THR A 50 17.76 -6.35 8.10
N GLY A 51 16.46 -6.06 7.95
CA GLY A 51 15.40 -6.50 8.88
C GLY A 51 14.48 -7.59 8.36
N ILE A 52 14.70 -8.08 7.14
CA ILE A 52 13.85 -9.09 6.51
C ILE A 52 13.97 -10.42 7.26
N LEU A 53 12.85 -10.89 7.79
CA LEU A 53 12.74 -12.22 8.38
C LEU A 53 11.45 -12.87 7.88
N GLN A 54 11.55 -14.14 7.53
CA GLN A 54 10.43 -14.89 6.96
C GLN A 54 9.49 -15.34 8.08
N PRO A 55 8.27 -14.78 8.17
CA PRO A 55 7.27 -15.40 9.01
C PRO A 55 6.87 -16.75 8.39
N SER A 56 6.35 -17.65 9.23
CA SER A 56 5.72 -18.88 8.76
C SER A 56 4.39 -18.54 8.13
N VAL A 57 4.26 -18.83 6.83
CA VAL A 57 3.04 -18.57 6.04
C VAL A 57 2.33 -19.89 5.72
N SER A 58 1.05 -19.99 6.07
CA SER A 58 0.18 -21.12 5.74
C SER A 58 -0.79 -20.70 4.63
N HIS A 59 -0.41 -20.94 3.37
CA HIS A 59 -1.24 -20.53 2.22
C HIS A 59 -2.60 -21.24 2.18
N GLN A 60 -2.70 -22.46 2.70
CA GLN A 60 -3.94 -23.24 2.72
C GLN A 60 -4.54 -23.42 1.32
N GLY A 61 -5.84 -23.25 1.14
CA GLY A 61 -6.53 -23.52 -0.12
C GLY A 61 -6.49 -22.35 -1.11
N HIS A 62 -6.53 -22.70 -2.39
CA HIS A 62 -6.64 -21.76 -3.49
C HIS A 62 -8.09 -21.28 -3.67
N THR A 63 -8.27 -19.98 -3.90
CA THR A 63 -9.56 -19.31 -4.13
C THR A 63 -9.51 -18.41 -5.39
N SER A 64 -10.64 -17.83 -5.78
CA SER A 64 -10.73 -16.78 -6.81
C SER A 64 -11.45 -15.55 -6.29
N ALA A 65 -11.33 -14.42 -6.99
CA ALA A 65 -11.97 -13.14 -6.62
C ALA A 65 -13.50 -13.21 -6.50
N SER A 66 -14.14 -14.12 -7.22
CA SER A 66 -15.60 -14.29 -7.25
C SER A 66 -16.10 -15.42 -6.33
N ALA A 67 -15.20 -16.16 -5.70
CA ALA A 67 -15.57 -17.20 -4.76
C ALA A 67 -16.25 -16.58 -3.53
N THR A 68 -17.12 -17.35 -2.90
CA THR A 68 -17.83 -16.97 -1.66
C THR A 68 -17.53 -17.92 -0.51
N GLY A 69 -16.96 -19.09 -0.79
CA GLY A 69 -16.54 -20.05 0.22
C GLY A 69 -15.25 -19.64 0.91
N ASP A 70 -15.01 -20.31 2.04
CA ASP A 70 -13.78 -20.28 2.79
C ASP A 70 -12.87 -21.44 2.36
N SER A 71 -11.63 -21.12 1.99
CA SER A 71 -10.60 -22.08 1.60
C SER A 71 -9.43 -22.12 2.59
N ALA A 72 -9.58 -21.50 3.76
CA ALA A 72 -8.55 -21.38 4.77
C ALA A 72 -9.14 -21.35 6.19
N SER A 73 -9.12 -22.50 6.87
CA SER A 73 -9.64 -22.65 8.24
C SER A 73 -8.71 -22.12 9.34
N HIS A 74 -7.55 -21.58 9.00
CA HIS A 74 -6.51 -21.13 9.93
C HIS A 74 -5.95 -19.76 9.51
N PRO A 75 -5.28 -19.04 10.41
CA PRO A 75 -4.54 -17.83 10.06
C PRO A 75 -3.48 -18.09 8.97
N LEU A 76 -3.29 -17.11 8.08
CA LEU A 76 -2.23 -17.08 7.09
C LEU A 76 -0.86 -16.94 7.76
N ILE A 77 -0.73 -16.05 8.75
CA ILE A 77 0.55 -15.71 9.39
C ILE A 77 0.61 -16.32 10.78
N ALA A 78 1.34 -17.43 10.91
CA ALA A 78 1.43 -18.17 12.17
C ALA A 78 2.53 -17.62 13.10
N ASN A 79 3.79 -17.81 12.72
CA ASN A 79 4.95 -17.49 13.54
C ASN A 79 5.76 -16.36 12.92
N VAL A 80 6.01 -15.30 13.69
CA VAL A 80 6.91 -14.21 13.32
C VAL A 80 8.14 -14.28 14.24
N PRO A 81 9.37 -14.32 13.71
CA PRO A 81 10.57 -14.31 14.53
C PRO A 81 10.62 -13.11 15.48
N ARG A 82 11.01 -13.33 16.75
CA ARG A 82 11.06 -12.27 17.76
C ARG A 82 11.94 -11.10 17.34
N GLU A 83 13.06 -11.39 16.68
CA GLU A 83 13.98 -10.37 16.17
C GLU A 83 13.30 -9.41 15.18
N ALA A 84 12.34 -9.93 14.39
CA ALA A 84 11.60 -9.12 13.41
C ALA A 84 10.70 -8.11 14.12
N VAL A 85 9.99 -8.58 15.16
CA VAL A 85 9.09 -7.76 15.97
C VAL A 85 9.87 -6.79 16.87
N ALA A 86 11.08 -7.16 17.30
CA ALA A 86 11.94 -6.31 18.12
C ALA A 86 12.59 -5.15 17.34
N LYS A 87 12.52 -5.15 16.00
CA LYS A 87 13.10 -4.09 15.18
C LYS A 87 12.40 -2.76 15.43
N THR A 88 13.19 -1.71 15.63
CA THR A 88 12.69 -0.38 15.99
C THR A 88 11.63 0.13 15.01
N THR A 89 11.84 -0.02 13.70
CA THR A 89 10.87 0.46 12.68
C THR A 89 9.55 -0.31 12.75
N VAL A 90 9.57 -1.61 13.06
CA VAL A 90 8.38 -2.43 13.27
C VAL A 90 7.64 -1.98 14.53
N GLN A 91 8.33 -1.81 15.64
CA GLN A 91 7.72 -1.33 16.89
C GLN A 91 7.10 0.06 16.75
N ARG A 92 7.75 0.96 16.00
CA ARG A 92 7.20 2.30 15.74
C ARG A 92 5.99 2.26 14.82
N MET A 93 6.01 1.39 13.80
CA MET A 93 4.84 1.20 12.94
C MET A 93 3.67 0.62 13.72
N GLN A 94 3.89 -0.36 14.59
CA GLN A 94 2.83 -0.96 15.42
C GLN A 94 2.08 0.07 16.24
N ARG A 95 2.77 1.05 16.84
CA ARG A 95 2.10 2.15 17.56
C ARG A 95 1.16 2.96 16.66
N LEU A 96 1.57 3.24 15.42
CA LEU A 96 0.69 3.91 14.45
C LEU A 96 -0.53 3.06 14.09
N LEU A 97 -0.36 1.74 13.99
CA LEU A 97 -1.47 0.82 13.71
C LEU A 97 -2.47 0.73 14.88
N ASP A 98 -2.05 1.07 16.10
CA ASP A 98 -2.88 0.98 17.32
C ASP A 98 -3.76 2.21 17.54
N ASN A 99 -3.48 3.34 16.88
CA ASN A 99 -4.24 4.57 17.04
C ASN A 99 -5.47 4.68 16.13
N TYR A 100 -5.58 3.82 15.12
CA TYR A 100 -6.51 4.07 14.01
C TYR A 100 -7.93 3.53 14.27
N GLU A 101 -8.93 4.33 13.93
CA GLU A 101 -10.34 3.93 13.87
C GLU A 101 -10.73 3.50 12.44
N PRO A 102 -11.08 2.21 12.21
CA PRO A 102 -11.42 1.67 10.90
C PRO A 102 -12.52 2.43 10.13
N ARG A 103 -13.41 3.13 10.83
CA ARG A 103 -14.58 3.82 10.24
C ARG A 103 -14.29 5.28 9.92
N THR A 104 -14.29 5.60 8.62
CA THR A 104 -14.02 6.95 8.06
C THR A 104 -15.14 7.98 8.23
N THR A 105 -16.08 7.79 9.16
CA THR A 105 -17.30 8.61 9.27
C THR A 105 -17.17 9.82 10.19
N SER A 106 -16.08 9.94 10.93
CA SER A 106 -15.79 11.07 11.83
C SER A 106 -14.64 11.94 11.30
N THR A 107 -14.59 13.21 11.73
CA THR A 107 -13.39 14.05 11.48
C THR A 107 -12.34 13.66 12.49
N GLU A 108 -11.19 13.25 11.98
CA GLU A 108 -10.03 12.91 12.78
C GLU A 108 -9.39 14.19 13.31
N VAL A 109 -9.00 14.18 14.59
CA VAL A 109 -8.25 15.25 15.21
C VAL A 109 -6.91 14.67 15.62
N GLN A 110 -5.86 15.00 14.87
CA GLN A 110 -4.51 14.58 15.21
C GLN A 110 -4.08 15.19 16.55
N THR A 111 -3.85 14.31 17.51
CA THR A 111 -3.34 14.63 18.84
C THR A 111 -1.83 14.88 18.78
N ALA A 112 -1.31 15.51 19.83
CA ALA A 112 0.14 15.72 19.96
C ALA A 112 0.91 14.40 20.02
N ASP A 113 0.30 13.36 20.62
CA ASP A 113 0.91 12.03 20.76
C ASP A 113 0.97 11.31 19.41
N GLU A 114 -0.11 11.30 18.64
CA GLU A 114 -0.12 10.75 17.27
C GLU A 114 0.94 11.42 16.39
N LEU A 115 1.03 12.76 16.43
CA LEU A 115 2.08 13.49 15.72
C LEU A 115 3.49 13.11 16.17
N ALA A 116 3.69 12.85 17.47
CA ALA A 116 4.97 12.41 18.00
C ALA A 116 5.33 10.99 17.51
N GLU A 117 4.35 10.09 17.44
CA GLU A 117 4.54 8.73 16.94
C GLU A 117 4.83 8.72 15.44
N GLU A 118 4.11 9.50 14.63
CA GLU A 118 4.39 9.67 13.21
C GLU A 118 5.82 10.16 12.98
N ASN A 119 6.25 11.16 13.75
CA ASN A 119 7.61 11.67 13.69
C ASN A 119 8.64 10.62 14.12
N SER A 120 8.37 9.88 15.20
CA SER A 120 9.26 8.82 15.68
C SER A 120 9.43 7.69 14.65
N PHE A 121 8.34 7.30 13.98
CA PHE A 121 8.38 6.34 12.89
C PHE A 121 9.19 6.85 11.70
N LEU A 122 8.91 8.07 11.22
CA LEU A 122 9.65 8.69 10.13
C LEU A 122 11.16 8.81 10.43
N ASP A 123 11.51 9.21 11.66
CA ASP A 123 12.91 9.31 12.09
C ASP A 123 13.58 7.93 12.11
N ALA A 124 12.87 6.89 12.58
CA ALA A 124 13.39 5.54 12.61
C ALA A 124 13.64 4.98 11.21
N VAL A 125 12.69 5.12 10.28
CA VAL A 125 12.88 4.61 8.90
C VAL A 125 13.99 5.37 8.18
N MET A 126 14.12 6.69 8.37
CA MET A 126 15.16 7.49 7.71
C MET A 126 16.59 7.17 8.18
N GLN A 127 16.76 6.56 9.35
CA GLN A 127 18.08 6.12 9.82
C GLN A 127 18.63 4.92 9.05
N THR A 128 17.76 4.17 8.37
CA THR A 128 18.11 2.93 7.68
C THR A 128 18.96 3.16 6.43
N PRO A 129 19.87 2.23 6.08
CA PRO A 129 20.68 2.35 4.86
C PRO A 129 19.85 2.44 3.57
N LEU A 130 18.77 1.65 3.44
CA LEU A 130 17.93 1.70 2.24
C LEU A 130 17.24 3.06 2.06
N MET A 131 16.79 3.72 3.13
CA MET A 131 16.11 5.02 3.02
C MET A 131 17.09 6.13 2.65
N LYS A 132 18.32 6.08 3.18
CA LYS A 132 19.40 6.98 2.75
C LYS A 132 19.76 6.78 1.28
N ARG A 133 19.77 5.53 0.82
CA ARG A 133 20.01 5.18 -0.59
C ARG A 133 18.90 5.69 -1.50
N LEU A 134 17.63 5.56 -1.08
CA LEU A 134 16.47 6.09 -1.79
C LEU A 134 16.54 7.62 -1.87
N GLU A 135 16.81 8.31 -0.75
CA GLU A 135 16.92 9.77 -0.72
C GLU A 135 17.98 10.27 -1.73
N THR A 136 19.16 9.67 -1.70
CA THR A 136 20.25 9.97 -2.64
C THR A 136 19.79 9.82 -4.09
N PHE A 137 19.09 8.72 -4.41
CA PHE A 137 18.58 8.50 -5.76
C PHE A 137 17.59 9.58 -6.20
N LEU A 138 16.61 9.89 -5.33
CA LEU A 138 15.55 10.83 -5.64
C LEU A 138 16.11 12.26 -5.82
N GLN A 139 17.10 12.65 -5.03
CA GLN A 139 17.81 13.93 -5.18
C GLN A 139 18.58 13.99 -6.51
N GLN A 140 19.36 12.95 -6.84
CA GLN A 140 20.11 12.88 -8.11
C GLN A 140 19.20 12.95 -9.34
N LYS A 141 17.99 12.40 -9.24
CA LYS A 141 16.99 12.43 -10.32
C LYS A 141 16.11 13.69 -10.30
N ASN A 142 16.34 14.63 -9.37
CA ASN A 142 15.54 15.83 -9.17
C ASN A 142 14.03 15.52 -8.96
N LEU A 143 13.73 14.39 -8.33
CA LEU A 143 12.37 13.94 -8.04
C LEU A 143 11.83 14.52 -6.73
N ILE A 144 12.72 14.96 -5.84
CA ILE A 144 12.39 15.69 -4.62
C ILE A 144 13.24 16.96 -4.55
N ARG A 145 12.68 18.03 -3.96
CA ARG A 145 13.38 19.32 -3.77
C ARG A 145 13.96 19.48 -2.37
N GLY A 146 13.38 18.81 -1.38
CA GLY A 146 13.84 18.81 0.01
C GLY A 146 14.33 17.43 0.44
N GLY A 147 14.38 17.21 1.76
CA GLY A 147 14.74 15.90 2.32
C GLY A 147 13.61 14.88 2.16
N LEU A 148 13.98 13.61 1.96
CA LEU A 148 13.04 12.51 1.82
C LEU A 148 12.10 12.43 3.03
N ARG A 149 12.60 12.68 4.25
CA ARG A 149 11.77 12.70 5.46
C ARG A 149 10.56 13.63 5.34
N SER A 150 10.77 14.89 4.92
CA SER A 150 9.68 15.86 4.72
C SER A 150 8.74 15.44 3.59
N THR A 151 9.29 14.87 2.52
CA THR A 151 8.49 14.32 1.42
C THR A 151 7.62 13.15 1.88
N LEU A 152 8.12 12.25 2.72
CA LEU A 152 7.33 11.17 3.29
C LEU A 152 6.22 11.69 4.19
N LYS A 153 6.51 12.67 5.06
CA LYS A 153 5.50 13.31 5.90
C LYS A 153 4.35 13.87 5.05
N ASP A 154 4.69 14.59 3.98
CA ASP A 154 3.71 15.15 3.07
C ASP A 154 2.90 14.07 2.32
N ILE A 155 3.57 13.05 1.78
CA ILE A 155 2.92 12.02 0.97
C ILE A 155 1.99 11.14 1.81
N TRP A 156 2.46 10.71 2.99
CA TRP A 156 1.83 9.64 3.76
C TRP A 156 0.91 10.14 4.87
N PHE A 157 1.23 11.27 5.50
CA PHE A 157 0.55 11.74 6.71
C PHE A 157 -0.22 13.05 6.52
N THR A 158 -0.25 13.62 5.30
CA THR A 158 -1.19 14.70 5.00
C THR A 158 -2.61 14.14 4.99
N LEU A 159 -3.48 14.67 5.85
CA LEU A 159 -4.89 14.30 5.85
C LEU A 159 -5.61 14.80 4.60
N TYR A 160 -6.56 13.99 4.10
CA TYR A 160 -7.44 14.33 3.00
C TYR A 160 -8.82 13.70 3.17
N ARG A 161 -9.75 14.09 2.29
CA ARG A 161 -11.12 13.57 2.27
C ARG A 161 -11.24 12.39 1.32
N ARG A 162 -11.78 11.27 1.79
CA ARG A 162 -12.08 10.06 0.96
C ARG A 162 -13.56 9.75 0.76
N GLY A 163 -14.43 10.66 1.17
CA GLY A 163 -15.88 10.54 1.06
C GLY A 163 -16.56 11.49 2.03
N GLY A 164 -17.82 11.84 1.76
CA GLY A 164 -18.60 12.72 2.64
C GLY A 164 -17.98 14.11 2.87
N ARG A 165 -18.24 14.69 4.05
CA ARG A 165 -17.77 16.04 4.43
C ARG A 165 -16.52 16.04 5.32
N HIS A 166 -16.09 14.87 5.82
CA HIS A 166 -15.07 14.76 6.86
C HIS A 166 -13.66 14.60 6.26
N VAL A 167 -12.68 15.29 6.86
CA VAL A 167 -11.25 15.05 6.66
C VAL A 167 -10.85 14.11 7.79
N GLY A 168 -10.23 12.97 7.48
CA GLY A 168 -9.87 11.99 8.50
C GLY A 168 -9.35 10.70 7.88
N SER A 169 -8.51 10.86 6.86
CA SER A 169 -7.84 9.76 6.20
C SER A 169 -6.49 10.25 5.70
N SER A 170 -5.47 9.43 5.84
CA SER A 170 -4.13 9.64 5.30
C SER A 170 -3.72 8.54 4.32
N GLY A 171 -2.59 8.73 3.64
CA GLY A 171 -2.03 7.70 2.77
C GLY A 171 -1.54 6.50 3.58
N PHE A 172 -0.99 6.78 4.77
CA PHE A 172 -0.53 5.77 5.70
C PHE A 172 -1.68 4.88 6.17
N GLU A 173 -2.74 5.48 6.69
CA GLU A 173 -3.91 4.75 7.18
C GLU A 173 -4.53 3.90 6.08
N HIS A 174 -4.77 4.48 4.91
CA HIS A 174 -5.39 3.72 3.84
C HIS A 174 -4.54 2.51 3.42
N VAL A 175 -3.25 2.68 3.20
CA VAL A 175 -2.40 1.62 2.65
C VAL A 175 -2.04 0.60 3.72
N PHE A 176 -1.58 1.06 4.88
CA PHE A 176 -0.98 0.19 5.90
C PHE A 176 -1.98 -0.29 6.95
N VAL A 177 -3.03 0.48 7.26
CA VAL A 177 -4.07 0.05 8.20
C VAL A 177 -5.25 -0.58 7.45
N GLY A 178 -5.83 0.17 6.50
CA GLY A 178 -7.07 -0.19 5.84
C GLY A 178 -8.25 0.62 6.36
N GLU A 179 -9.32 0.69 5.58
CA GLU A 179 -10.51 1.48 5.90
C GLU A 179 -11.78 0.71 5.57
N LEU A 180 -12.83 0.91 6.36
CA LEU A 180 -14.17 0.46 6.01
C LEU A 180 -14.92 1.58 5.29
N LYS A 181 -15.37 1.29 4.07
CA LYS A 181 -16.18 2.21 3.26
C LYS A 181 -17.32 1.47 2.60
N ASP A 182 -18.54 1.92 2.88
CA ASP A 182 -19.78 1.40 2.29
C ASP A 182 -19.91 -0.14 2.40
N GLY A 183 -19.56 -0.69 3.57
CA GLY A 183 -19.58 -2.14 3.83
C GLY A 183 -18.54 -2.91 3.03
N LYS A 184 -17.36 -2.31 2.81
CA LYS A 184 -16.25 -2.92 2.08
C LYS A 184 -14.92 -2.50 2.66
N VAL A 185 -13.95 -3.41 2.60
CA VAL A 185 -12.56 -3.13 2.98
C VAL A 185 -11.82 -2.44 1.83
N ALA A 186 -11.46 -1.19 2.03
CA ALA A 186 -10.59 -0.41 1.15
C ALA A 186 -9.16 -0.39 1.71
N GLY A 187 -8.14 -0.35 0.84
CA GLY A 187 -6.76 -0.29 1.33
C GLY A 187 -6.28 -1.61 1.96
N PHE A 188 -5.67 -1.59 3.14
CA PHE A 188 -5.26 -2.80 3.88
C PHE A 188 -4.31 -3.70 3.08
N HIS A 189 -3.05 -3.26 2.95
CA HIS A 189 -2.04 -3.93 2.12
C HIS A 189 -0.76 -4.31 2.88
N ASN A 190 -0.79 -4.29 4.22
CA ASN A 190 0.37 -4.54 5.05
C ASN A 190 0.23 -5.78 5.93
N TRP A 191 1.27 -6.62 5.96
CA TRP A 191 1.23 -7.88 6.72
C TRP A 191 1.38 -7.72 8.22
N LEU A 192 1.97 -6.62 8.72
CA LEU A 192 2.03 -6.40 10.16
C LEU A 192 0.63 -6.11 10.69
N ASN A 193 -0.15 -5.28 9.98
CA ASN A 193 -1.56 -5.08 10.32
C ASN A 193 -2.37 -6.37 10.09
N PHE A 194 -2.13 -7.08 8.98
CA PHE A 194 -2.78 -8.37 8.73
C PHE A 194 -2.57 -9.34 9.90
N ARG A 195 -1.33 -9.45 10.40
CA ARG A 195 -1.00 -10.31 11.53
C ARG A 195 -1.65 -9.85 12.82
N LYS A 196 -1.66 -8.55 13.09
CA LYS A 196 -2.32 -7.97 14.26
C LYS A 196 -3.81 -8.33 14.27
N GLU A 197 -4.51 -8.06 13.18
CA GLU A 197 -5.95 -8.30 13.09
C GLU A 197 -6.29 -9.81 13.10
N GLU A 198 -5.42 -10.68 12.58
CA GLU A 198 -5.56 -12.15 12.76
C GLU A 198 -5.38 -12.58 14.23
N LEU A 199 -4.52 -11.91 15.00
CA LEU A 199 -4.33 -12.18 16.44
C LEU A 199 -5.52 -11.72 17.27
N GLU A 200 -6.11 -10.59 16.89
CA GLU A 200 -7.25 -9.98 17.58
C GLU A 200 -8.57 -10.69 17.22
N GLY A 201 -8.57 -11.50 16.14
CA GLY A 201 -9.74 -12.23 15.66
C GLY A 201 -10.66 -11.38 14.76
N ASP A 202 -10.17 -10.22 14.35
CA ASP A 202 -10.90 -9.26 13.51
C ASP A 202 -10.67 -9.49 12.01
N LEU A 203 -9.64 -10.27 11.65
CA LEU A 203 -9.38 -10.68 10.27
C LEU A 203 -9.53 -12.20 10.08
N ASP A 204 -10.26 -12.56 9.02
CA ASP A 204 -10.44 -13.95 8.59
C ASP A 204 -9.91 -14.15 7.16
N TYR A 205 -8.77 -14.82 7.04
CA TYR A 205 -8.14 -15.16 5.77
C TYR A 205 -8.93 -16.27 5.05
N LYS A 206 -9.34 -16.04 3.79
CA LYS A 206 -10.21 -16.97 3.05
C LYS A 206 -9.51 -17.80 1.98
N GLY A 207 -8.18 -17.70 1.87
CA GLY A 207 -7.38 -18.42 0.87
C GLY A 207 -6.63 -17.53 -0.12
N PHE A 208 -5.68 -18.13 -0.83
CA PHE A 208 -4.80 -17.42 -1.77
C PHE A 208 -5.33 -17.52 -3.20
N ILE A 209 -5.10 -16.47 -3.97
CA ILE A 209 -5.34 -16.43 -5.42
C ILE A 209 -4.03 -16.70 -6.16
N ARG A 210 -2.95 -16.02 -5.75
CA ARG A 210 -1.62 -16.15 -6.35
C ARG A 210 -0.58 -15.71 -5.34
N PHE A 211 0.61 -16.28 -5.39
CA PHE A 211 1.74 -15.74 -4.65
C PHE A 211 3.05 -15.79 -5.45
N ILE A 212 4.01 -14.97 -5.04
CA ILE A 212 5.40 -14.98 -5.52
C ILE A 212 6.30 -15.13 -4.30
N ASP A 213 7.12 -16.19 -4.28
CA ASP A 213 8.22 -16.32 -3.32
C ASP A 213 9.41 -15.46 -3.77
N LEU A 214 9.93 -14.62 -2.87
CA LEU A 214 11.07 -13.75 -3.11
C LEU A 214 12.39 -14.41 -2.68
N ASN A 215 12.56 -15.70 -3.02
CA ASN A 215 13.72 -16.53 -2.70
C ASN A 215 14.11 -16.48 -1.20
N GLY A 216 13.13 -16.66 -0.32
CA GLY A 216 13.34 -16.59 1.13
C GLY A 216 13.60 -15.19 1.69
N LYS A 217 13.36 -14.13 0.90
CA LYS A 217 13.39 -12.72 1.34
C LYS A 217 11.99 -12.10 1.48
N GLY A 218 10.95 -12.90 1.40
CA GLY A 218 9.57 -12.50 1.64
C GLY A 218 8.67 -13.18 0.63
N GLN A 219 7.40 -12.82 0.67
CA GLN A 219 6.43 -13.25 -0.33
C GLN A 219 5.53 -12.08 -0.71
N ILE A 220 4.98 -12.15 -1.91
CA ILE A 220 3.86 -11.30 -2.34
C ILE A 220 2.66 -12.22 -2.45
N VAL A 221 1.61 -11.99 -1.67
CA VAL A 221 0.42 -12.85 -1.64
C VAL A 221 -0.80 -12.06 -2.05
N LYS A 222 -1.42 -12.49 -3.15
CA LYS A 222 -2.74 -12.05 -3.60
C LYS A 222 -3.77 -13.00 -3.02
N LEU A 223 -4.73 -12.47 -2.28
CA LEU A 223 -5.59 -13.25 -1.39
C LEU A 223 -6.99 -12.65 -1.24
N ARG A 224 -7.87 -13.44 -0.60
CA ARG A 224 -9.17 -13.01 -0.08
C ARG A 224 -9.14 -13.02 1.45
N PHE A 225 -9.84 -12.07 2.05
CA PHE A 225 -10.07 -12.04 3.48
C PHE A 225 -11.34 -11.25 3.82
N GLU A 226 -11.81 -11.43 5.04
CA GLU A 226 -12.78 -10.55 5.69
C GLU A 226 -12.06 -9.79 6.81
N TRP A 227 -12.42 -8.54 7.01
CA TRP A 227 -11.94 -7.72 8.12
C TRP A 227 -13.13 -7.01 8.76
N LEU A 228 -13.31 -7.18 10.06
CA LEU A 228 -14.45 -6.66 10.81
C LEU A 228 -15.79 -7.08 10.18
N ASN A 229 -15.86 -8.34 9.72
CA ASN A 229 -17.00 -8.94 9.00
C ASN A 229 -17.29 -8.35 7.62
N GLU A 230 -16.42 -7.50 7.07
CA GLU A 230 -16.56 -6.95 5.73
C GLU A 230 -15.61 -7.63 4.75
N ALA A 231 -16.12 -8.00 3.58
CA ALA A 231 -15.34 -8.75 2.60
C ALA A 231 -14.34 -7.87 1.84
N LYS A 232 -13.13 -8.41 1.64
CA LYS A 232 -12.19 -7.96 0.62
C LYS A 232 -12.01 -9.04 -0.45
N PRO A 233 -12.69 -8.93 -1.61
CA PRO A 233 -12.63 -9.94 -2.66
C PRO A 233 -11.24 -10.12 -3.29
N VAL A 234 -10.40 -9.09 -3.26
CA VAL A 234 -8.99 -9.15 -3.67
C VAL A 234 -8.19 -8.15 -2.85
N GLY A 235 -7.16 -8.64 -2.16
CA GLY A 235 -6.05 -7.85 -1.64
C GLY A 235 -4.73 -8.45 -2.08
N THR A 236 -3.69 -7.62 -2.17
CA THR A 236 -2.31 -8.10 -2.28
C THR A 236 -1.50 -7.51 -1.15
N VAL A 237 -0.74 -8.35 -0.45
CA VAL A 237 0.13 -7.97 0.66
C VAL A 237 1.54 -8.47 0.39
N PHE A 238 2.56 -7.69 0.78
CA PHE A 238 3.87 -8.28 1.02
C PHE A 238 3.86 -8.99 2.36
N ILE A 239 4.63 -10.06 2.53
CA ILE A 239 4.82 -10.78 3.79
C ILE A 239 6.32 -10.95 4.06
N GLY A 240 6.76 -10.57 5.26
CA GLY A 240 8.16 -10.68 5.70
C GLY A 240 9.07 -9.52 5.30
N THR A 241 8.53 -8.51 4.62
CA THR A 241 9.20 -7.24 4.31
C THR A 241 9.21 -6.30 5.51
N THR A 242 10.17 -5.38 5.57
CA THR A 242 10.19 -4.34 6.61
C THR A 242 9.29 -3.14 6.25
N PRO A 243 8.82 -2.36 7.25
CA PRO A 243 8.06 -1.13 7.03
C PRO A 243 8.78 -0.15 6.08
N GLU A 244 10.08 0.03 6.28
CA GLU A 244 10.89 0.95 5.48
C GLU A 244 11.03 0.48 4.03
N LEU A 245 11.07 -0.82 3.74
CA LEU A 245 11.12 -1.34 2.38
C LEU A 245 9.80 -1.09 1.64
N GLU A 246 8.66 -1.44 2.24
CA GLU A 246 7.35 -1.19 1.64
C GLU A 246 7.14 0.31 1.38
N MET A 247 7.42 1.15 2.38
CA MET A 247 7.30 2.60 2.25
C MET A 247 8.24 3.16 1.18
N ALA A 248 9.47 2.67 1.08
CA ALA A 248 10.44 3.06 0.05
C ALA A 248 9.92 2.74 -1.36
N LEU A 249 9.47 1.51 -1.57
CA LEU A 249 8.98 1.03 -2.87
C LEU A 249 7.73 1.81 -3.33
N TYR A 250 6.77 2.00 -2.43
CA TYR A 250 5.55 2.76 -2.73
C TYR A 250 5.85 4.23 -3.00
N THR A 251 6.73 4.87 -2.21
CA THR A 251 7.13 6.28 -2.42
C THR A 251 7.87 6.46 -3.75
N LEU A 252 8.82 5.57 -4.06
CA LEU A 252 9.54 5.59 -5.33
C LEU A 252 8.56 5.51 -6.51
N CYS A 253 7.65 4.55 -6.49
CA CYS A 253 6.68 4.36 -7.57
C CYS A 253 5.67 5.51 -7.67
N PHE A 254 5.22 6.06 -6.55
CA PHE A 254 4.37 7.25 -6.53
C PHE A 254 5.04 8.46 -7.21
N LEU A 255 6.32 8.69 -6.96
CA LEU A 255 7.06 9.81 -7.55
C LEU A 255 7.41 9.59 -9.03
N VAL A 256 7.71 8.34 -9.42
CA VAL A 256 8.29 8.01 -10.72
C VAL A 256 7.26 7.56 -11.75
N ARG A 257 6.16 6.94 -11.31
CA ARG A 257 5.05 6.38 -12.11
C ARG A 257 3.71 6.61 -11.38
N PRO A 258 3.30 7.86 -11.08
CA PRO A 258 2.01 8.11 -10.46
C PRO A 258 0.87 7.56 -11.34
N ASP A 259 -0.16 6.98 -10.71
CA ASP A 259 -1.38 6.47 -11.36
C ASP A 259 -1.12 5.43 -12.47
N SER A 260 0.07 4.82 -12.50
CA SER A 260 0.50 3.92 -13.56
C SER A 260 1.31 2.74 -13.02
N SER A 261 1.41 1.69 -13.84
CA SER A 261 2.14 0.49 -13.46
C SER A 261 3.64 0.77 -13.31
N CYS A 262 4.14 0.65 -12.08
CA CYS A 262 5.55 0.80 -11.75
C CYS A 262 6.23 -0.57 -11.75
N GLN A 263 7.04 -0.86 -12.77
CA GLN A 263 7.70 -2.15 -12.95
C GLN A 263 8.96 -2.23 -12.06
N VAL A 264 8.95 -3.16 -11.11
CA VAL A 264 10.01 -3.33 -10.10
C VAL A 264 10.50 -4.77 -10.06
N GLN A 265 11.59 -5.01 -9.34
CA GLN A 265 12.14 -6.34 -9.16
C GLN A 265 12.70 -6.50 -7.74
N LEU A 266 12.36 -7.61 -7.10
CA LEU A 266 12.92 -8.00 -5.80
C LEU A 266 13.35 -9.47 -5.88
N ALA A 267 14.57 -9.77 -5.44
CA ALA A 267 15.12 -11.13 -5.41
C ALA A 267 15.00 -11.85 -6.77
N GLY A 268 15.23 -11.15 -7.87
CA GLY A 268 15.12 -11.65 -9.24
C GLY A 268 13.69 -11.81 -9.75
N LYS A 269 12.67 -11.56 -8.93
CA LYS A 269 11.24 -11.69 -9.31
C LYS A 269 10.70 -10.35 -9.76
N LYS A 270 10.14 -10.30 -10.96
CA LYS A 270 9.54 -9.10 -11.55
C LYS A 270 8.06 -9.03 -11.20
N PHE A 271 7.61 -7.86 -10.79
CA PHE A 271 6.20 -7.56 -10.55
C PHE A 271 5.99 -6.06 -10.73
N SER A 272 4.77 -5.60 -10.50
CA SER A 272 4.47 -4.17 -10.55
C SER A 272 3.92 -3.66 -9.24
N ILE A 273 4.14 -2.38 -8.96
CA ILE A 273 3.46 -1.66 -7.89
C ILE A 273 2.47 -0.70 -8.56
N GLN A 274 1.23 -0.74 -8.12
CA GLN A 274 0.24 0.27 -8.49
C GLN A 274 0.21 1.32 -7.39
N THR A 275 0.23 2.60 -7.78
CA THR A 275 -0.07 3.71 -6.88
C THR A 275 -1.21 4.54 -7.43
N TRP A 276 -1.97 5.18 -6.56
CA TRP A 276 -3.04 6.11 -6.90
C TRP A 276 -2.81 7.42 -6.19
N THR A 277 -2.99 8.54 -6.88
CA THR A 277 -2.73 9.88 -6.34
C THR A 277 -4.01 10.58 -5.90
N PHE A 278 -3.91 11.36 -4.82
CA PHE A 278 -4.88 12.38 -4.45
C PHE A 278 -4.23 13.76 -4.46
N THR A 279 -5.06 14.80 -4.51
CA THR A 279 -4.63 16.19 -4.32
C THR A 279 -5.30 16.75 -3.09
N SER A 280 -4.51 17.20 -2.11
CA SER A 280 -4.98 17.82 -0.87
C SER A 280 -4.15 19.06 -0.58
N GLY A 281 -4.82 20.22 -0.38
CA GLY A 281 -4.11 21.48 -0.08
C GLY A 281 -3.06 21.89 -1.12
N GLY A 282 -3.26 21.55 -2.40
CA GLY A 282 -2.29 21.81 -3.48
C GLY A 282 -1.09 20.85 -3.52
N LYS A 283 -1.00 19.89 -2.60
CA LYS A 283 0.00 18.82 -2.60
C LYS A 283 -0.55 17.55 -3.24
N LYS A 284 0.30 16.83 -3.97
CA LYS A 284 0.00 15.45 -4.39
C LYS A 284 0.37 14.50 -3.26
N VAL A 285 -0.57 13.67 -2.85
CA VAL A 285 -0.44 12.71 -1.75
C VAL A 285 -0.78 11.31 -2.24
N ILE A 286 -0.33 10.29 -1.53
CA ILE A 286 -0.64 8.92 -1.92
C ILE A 286 -2.04 8.56 -1.45
N GLY A 287 -2.84 8.11 -2.40
CA GLY A 287 -4.12 7.50 -2.12
C GLY A 287 -3.90 6.03 -1.78
N SER A 288 -3.58 5.21 -2.76
CA SER A 288 -3.42 3.79 -2.52
C SER A 288 -2.11 3.31 -3.12
N ALA A 289 -1.55 2.25 -2.57
CA ALA A 289 -0.34 1.62 -3.03
C ALA A 289 -0.38 0.14 -2.68
N TYR A 290 -0.08 -0.72 -3.66
CA TYR A 290 -0.03 -2.16 -3.43
C TYR A 290 0.77 -2.87 -4.54
N PRO A 291 1.38 -4.03 -4.24
CA PRO A 291 1.94 -4.89 -5.25
C PRO A 291 0.83 -5.50 -6.11
N ASN A 292 1.10 -5.61 -7.41
CA ASN A 292 0.20 -6.19 -8.39
C ASN A 292 0.90 -7.35 -9.11
N ILE A 293 0.33 -8.54 -8.88
CA ILE A 293 0.75 -9.86 -9.39
C ILE A 293 -0.43 -10.63 -9.99
#